data_AF-A0A932PX30-F1
#
_entry.id   AF-A0A932PX30-F1
#
_cell.length_a   1.000
_cell.length_b   1.000
_cell.length_c   1.000
_cell.angle_alpha   90.00
_cell.angle_beta   90.00
_cell.angle_gamma   90.00
#
_symmetry.space_group_name_H-M   'P 1'
#
loop_
_entity.id
_entity.type
_entity.pdbx_description
1 polymer ?
#
loop_
_entity_poly.entity_id
_entity_poly.type
_entity_poly.pdbx_seq_one_letter_code
_entity_poly.pdbx_strand_id
1 'polypeptide(L)'
;MARLGDQLRTQRERMGLTLEQAAEDTRIREKFLHALENGDYHSLPGAVYTKGFLRNYAEYLDLDADELIGLYQQERGAPEPPRMFEPMKPIMRRNLILTPAILVPILVLAGVSAFVGYLYYQFSTFAVPPRIEVLDPTDNLVTNASEYTIVGKTVPDARITVRVFPGPETYADLHPALDGTFSLKVPLKPGSNHIEVQVLDATGKVNQVSRTLRSDSVALPDLQQAPQLIVEQPANGGTYTNAPVTVSGRVDRSVTSLVVNGLTVAPGADGRFSATVNFTAGSQTVRVVAKTAAGAEVQETRTVAVAYTAAFVVVRVQGGDAWLLATIDGAQAANTNRIFVNGQTLSLSGRNVVVKTGNAGATFLSYNGQDLGKMGDTGQVLERVFVAQ
;
A
#
# COMPACT_ATOMS: atom_id res chain seq x y z
N MET A 1 -80.53 84.07 -1.49
CA MET A 1 -80.66 83.26 -0.26
C MET A 1 -79.24 82.85 0.14
N ALA A 2 -78.80 83.19 1.35
CA ALA A 2 -77.46 82.82 1.83
C ALA A 2 -77.42 81.31 2.08
N ARG A 3 -76.34 80.63 1.66
CA ARG A 3 -76.15 79.19 1.95
C ARG A 3 -75.67 79.02 3.39
N LEU A 4 -76.07 77.93 4.04
CA LEU A 4 -75.73 77.64 5.44
C LEU A 4 -74.22 77.69 5.69
N GLY A 5 -73.43 77.08 4.80
CA GLY A 5 -71.98 77.04 4.93
C GLY A 5 -71.33 78.43 4.88
N ASP A 6 -71.87 79.34 4.07
CA ASP A 6 -71.37 80.71 3.96
C ASP A 6 -71.66 81.51 5.24
N GLN A 7 -72.81 81.28 5.89
CA GLN A 7 -73.15 81.94 7.16
C GLN A 7 -72.20 81.50 8.28
N LEU A 8 -71.95 80.19 8.40
CA LEU A 8 -70.99 79.64 9.37
C LEU A 8 -69.58 80.20 9.16
N ARG A 9 -69.09 80.16 7.92
CA ARG A 9 -67.75 80.67 7.58
C ARG A 9 -67.61 82.15 7.88
N THR A 10 -68.58 82.95 7.42
CA THR A 10 -68.55 84.41 7.58
C THR A 10 -68.57 84.80 9.05
N GLN A 11 -69.37 84.11 9.88
CA GLN A 11 -69.41 84.38 11.31
C GLN A 11 -68.11 83.97 12.01
N ARG A 12 -67.56 82.79 11.71
CA ARG A 12 -66.26 82.35 12.25
C ARG A 12 -65.16 83.38 11.93
N GLU A 13 -65.10 83.82 10.68
CA GLU A 13 -64.09 84.79 10.23
C GLU A 13 -64.28 86.18 10.86
N ARG A 14 -65.53 86.61 11.09
CA ARG A 14 -65.83 87.85 11.85
C ARG A 14 -65.38 87.80 13.29
N MET A 15 -65.44 86.62 13.92
CA MET A 15 -64.91 86.40 15.27
C MET A 15 -63.39 86.22 15.28
N GLY A 16 -62.72 86.23 14.12
CA GLY A 16 -61.27 86.08 14.00
C GLY A 16 -60.75 84.67 14.29
N LEU A 17 -61.62 83.66 14.23
CA LEU A 17 -61.30 82.28 14.61
C LEU A 17 -60.79 81.45 13.42
N THR A 18 -59.75 80.65 13.63
CA THR A 18 -59.34 79.65 12.63
C THR A 18 -60.21 78.41 12.70
N LEU A 19 -60.25 77.65 11.60
CA LEU A 19 -61.03 76.42 11.53
C LEU A 19 -60.46 75.32 12.45
N GLU A 20 -59.14 75.33 12.65
CA GLU A 20 -58.41 74.47 13.60
C GLU A 20 -58.80 74.79 15.07
N GLN A 21 -58.85 76.07 15.44
CA GLN A 21 -59.28 76.51 16.78
C GLN A 21 -60.73 76.09 17.06
N ALA A 22 -61.63 76.35 16.10
CA ALA A 22 -63.02 75.92 16.20
C ALA A 22 -63.15 74.39 16.34
N ALA A 23 -62.29 73.62 15.67
CA ALA A 23 -62.29 72.17 15.77
C ALA A 23 -61.84 71.66 17.15
N GLU A 24 -60.85 72.31 17.74
CA GLU A 24 -60.35 72.00 19.08
C GLU A 24 -61.42 72.31 20.15
N ASP A 25 -62.02 73.50 20.09
CA ASP A 25 -62.97 73.97 21.10
C ASP A 25 -64.31 73.24 21.05
N THR A 26 -64.85 73.00 19.84
CA THR A 26 -66.10 72.24 19.68
C THR A 26 -65.90 70.72 19.80
N ARG A 27 -64.64 70.25 19.78
CA ARG A 27 -64.25 68.83 19.63
C ARG A 27 -64.84 68.16 18.40
N ILE A 28 -65.18 68.93 17.37
CA ILE A 28 -65.58 68.42 16.07
C ILE A 28 -64.34 68.41 15.19
N ARG A 29 -64.00 67.26 14.59
CA ARG A 29 -62.82 67.17 13.71
C ARG A 29 -62.90 68.24 12.62
N GLU A 30 -61.79 68.94 12.40
CA GLU A 30 -61.66 70.04 11.45
C GLU A 30 -62.25 69.73 10.06
N LYS A 31 -61.98 68.53 9.53
CA LYS A 31 -62.54 68.08 8.24
C LYS A 31 -64.08 68.15 8.16
N PHE A 32 -64.78 67.99 9.28
CA PHE A 32 -66.24 68.04 9.33
C PHE A 32 -66.76 69.47 9.46
N LEU A 33 -66.07 70.34 10.19
CA LEU A 33 -66.37 71.78 10.18
C LEU A 33 -66.14 72.37 8.80
N HIS A 34 -65.04 71.98 8.14
CA HIS A 34 -64.74 72.37 6.77
C HIS A 34 -65.82 71.87 5.81
N ALA A 35 -66.31 70.63 5.99
CA ALA A 35 -67.40 70.10 5.18
C ALA A 35 -68.72 70.87 5.40
N LEU A 36 -69.04 71.27 6.64
CA LEU A 36 -70.21 72.11 6.95
C LEU A 36 -70.12 73.49 6.30
N GLU A 37 -68.97 74.17 6.39
CA GLU A 37 -68.76 75.48 5.76
C GLU A 37 -68.79 75.44 4.23
N ASN A 38 -68.47 74.29 3.62
CA ASN A 38 -68.54 74.10 2.17
C ASN A 38 -69.86 73.50 1.67
N GLY A 39 -70.78 73.15 2.57
CA GLY A 39 -72.03 72.45 2.23
C GLY A 39 -71.83 71.02 1.70
N ASP A 40 -70.66 70.40 1.93
CA ASP A 40 -70.37 69.03 1.53
C ASP A 40 -70.90 68.02 2.56
N TYR A 41 -72.22 67.80 2.53
CA TYR A 41 -72.88 66.90 3.46
C TYR A 41 -72.57 65.41 3.22
N HIS A 42 -72.01 65.04 2.06
CA HIS A 42 -71.64 63.66 1.75
C HIS A 42 -70.41 63.20 2.54
N SER A 43 -69.50 64.11 2.85
CA SER A 43 -68.30 63.84 3.66
C SER A 43 -68.58 63.72 5.17
N LEU A 44 -69.82 63.94 5.61
CA LEU A 44 -70.21 63.87 7.02
C LEU A 44 -70.66 62.45 7.43
N PRO A 45 -70.45 62.03 8.70
CA PRO A 45 -70.70 60.67 9.17
C PRO A 45 -72.18 60.31 9.37
N GLY A 46 -73.09 60.96 8.62
CA GLY A 46 -74.53 60.71 8.62
C GLY A 46 -75.35 61.79 9.34
N ALA A 47 -76.65 61.82 8.98
CA ALA A 47 -77.64 62.83 9.36
C ALA A 47 -77.65 63.24 10.84
N VAL A 48 -77.60 62.24 11.72
CA VAL A 48 -77.76 62.43 13.17
C VAL A 48 -76.55 63.17 13.73
N TYR A 49 -75.35 62.74 13.34
CA TYR A 49 -74.10 63.39 13.74
C TYR A 49 -73.97 64.77 13.13
N THR A 50 -74.37 64.95 11.87
CA THR A 50 -74.37 66.28 11.22
C THR A 50 -75.21 67.29 11.99
N LYS A 51 -76.43 66.92 12.42
CA LYS A 51 -77.28 67.82 13.23
C LYS A 51 -76.63 68.15 14.59
N GLY A 52 -75.96 67.17 15.21
CA GLY A 52 -75.22 67.40 16.45
C GLY A 52 -74.04 68.35 16.28
N PHE A 53 -73.28 68.19 15.19
CA PHE A 53 -72.16 69.07 14.85
C PHE A 53 -72.63 70.50 14.55
N LEU A 54 -73.71 70.63 13.78
CA LEU A 54 -74.25 71.92 13.43
C LEU A 54 -74.76 72.69 14.65
N ARG A 55 -75.43 72.01 15.60
CA ARG A 55 -75.87 72.63 16.86
C ARG A 55 -74.69 73.14 17.69
N ASN A 56 -73.72 72.27 17.95
CA ASN A 56 -72.54 72.61 18.74
C ASN A 56 -71.73 73.75 18.09
N TYR A 57 -71.59 73.72 16.76
CA TYR A 57 -70.86 74.77 16.05
C TYR A 57 -71.62 76.11 15.99
N ALA A 58 -72.95 76.06 15.87
CA ALA A 58 -73.80 77.25 15.94
C ALA A 58 -73.71 77.93 17.32
N GLU A 59 -73.82 77.14 18.40
CA GLU A 59 -73.66 77.62 19.77
C GLU A 59 -72.28 78.24 20.00
N TYR A 60 -71.22 77.65 19.45
CA TYR A 60 -69.87 78.18 19.54
C TYR A 60 -69.67 79.51 18.79
N LEU A 61 -70.40 79.72 17.67
CA LEU A 61 -70.34 80.94 16.85
C LEU A 61 -71.37 82.01 17.25
N ASP A 62 -72.11 81.78 18.35
CA ASP A 62 -73.21 82.63 18.83
C ASP A 62 -74.29 82.86 17.74
N LEU A 63 -74.64 81.78 17.02
CA LEU A 63 -75.69 81.74 16.00
C LEU A 63 -76.88 80.90 16.47
N ASP A 64 -78.06 81.17 15.93
CA ASP A 64 -79.26 80.37 16.21
C ASP A 64 -79.15 78.97 15.60
N ALA A 65 -79.00 77.97 16.46
CA ALA A 65 -78.84 76.58 16.05
C ALA A 65 -80.08 76.02 15.35
N ASP A 66 -81.28 76.43 15.73
CA ASP A 66 -82.52 75.90 15.15
C ASP A 66 -82.76 76.50 13.75
N GLU A 67 -82.39 77.76 13.54
CA GLU A 67 -82.37 78.39 12.21
C GLU A 67 -81.42 77.62 11.26
N LEU A 68 -80.18 77.38 11.68
CA LEU A 68 -79.20 76.66 10.87
C LEU A 68 -79.64 75.21 10.62
N ILE A 69 -80.20 74.51 11.61
CA ILE A 69 -80.73 73.15 11.41
C ILE A 69 -81.90 73.14 10.42
N GLY A 70 -82.72 74.20 10.40
CA GLY A 70 -83.77 74.41 9.40
C GLY A 70 -83.20 74.54 8.00
N LEU A 71 -82.19 75.40 7.82
CA LEU A 71 -81.49 75.58 6.55
C LEU A 71 -80.81 74.29 6.08
N TYR A 72 -80.16 73.54 6.98
CA TYR A 72 -79.57 72.24 6.68
C TYR A 72 -80.62 71.23 6.16
N GLN A 73 -81.81 71.20 6.76
CA GLN A 73 -82.89 70.31 6.30
C GLN A 73 -83.42 70.73 4.93
N GLN A 74 -83.50 72.04 4.66
CA GLN A 74 -83.91 72.56 3.37
C GLN A 74 -82.86 72.29 2.27
N GLU A 75 -81.57 72.42 2.57
CA GLU A 75 -80.48 72.17 1.63
C GLU A 75 -80.25 70.67 1.35
N ARG A 76 -80.41 69.80 2.34
CA ARG A 76 -80.18 68.36 2.18
C ARG A 76 -81.35 67.60 1.54
N GLY A 77 -82.58 68.09 1.68
CA GLY A 77 -83.78 67.39 1.25
C GLY A 77 -84.25 66.29 2.21
N ALA A 78 -85.27 65.51 1.81
CA ALA A 78 -85.94 64.53 2.66
C ALA A 78 -84.98 63.48 3.26
N PRO A 79 -85.16 63.05 4.53
CA PRO A 79 -84.26 62.11 5.20
C PRO A 79 -84.24 60.74 4.50
N GLU A 80 -83.03 60.22 4.25
CA GLU A 80 -82.81 58.86 3.75
C GLU A 80 -83.37 57.83 4.77
N PRO A 81 -84.14 56.82 4.34
CA PRO A 81 -84.76 55.86 5.25
C PRO A 81 -83.69 55.09 6.05
N PRO A 82 -83.97 54.74 7.33
CA PRO A 82 -83.00 54.03 8.16
C PRO A 82 -82.58 52.71 7.52
N ARG A 83 -81.26 52.52 7.31
CA ARG A 83 -80.71 51.25 6.83
C ARG A 83 -80.98 50.16 7.87
N MET A 84 -81.72 49.14 7.47
CA MET A 84 -81.98 47.95 8.29
C MET A 84 -80.66 47.18 8.46
N PHE A 85 -80.21 47.00 9.71
CA PHE A 85 -79.02 46.22 10.01
C PHE A 85 -79.32 44.73 9.83
N GLU A 86 -78.61 44.05 8.93
CA GLU A 86 -78.59 42.57 8.92
C GLU A 86 -77.68 42.08 10.06
N PRO A 87 -78.14 41.15 10.92
CA PRO A 87 -77.31 40.60 11.99
C PRO A 87 -76.13 39.81 11.39
N MET A 88 -74.92 40.05 11.92
CA MET A 88 -73.73 39.31 11.52
C MET A 88 -73.89 37.81 11.79
N LYS A 89 -73.51 36.97 10.82
CA LYS A 89 -73.46 35.51 11.00
C LYS A 89 -72.47 35.16 12.12
N PRO A 90 -72.82 34.24 13.04
CA PRO A 90 -71.90 33.84 14.10
C PRO A 90 -70.64 33.19 13.51
N ILE A 91 -69.48 33.62 13.98
CA ILE A 91 -68.20 33.00 13.64
C ILE A 91 -68.18 31.63 14.33
N MET A 92 -68.51 30.57 13.58
CA MET A 92 -68.45 29.20 14.07
C MET A 92 -66.98 28.80 14.27
N ARG A 93 -66.49 28.90 15.51
CA ARG A 93 -65.17 28.36 15.88
C ARG A 93 -65.24 26.84 15.73
N ARG A 94 -64.47 26.31 14.78
CA ARG A 94 -64.37 24.87 14.53
C ARG A 94 -63.47 24.28 15.63
N ASN A 95 -64.08 23.74 16.68
CA ASN A 95 -63.33 23.03 17.72
C ASN A 95 -62.78 21.73 17.10
N LEU A 96 -61.50 21.46 17.26
CA LEU A 96 -60.88 20.19 16.84
C LEU A 96 -61.40 19.07 17.74
N ILE A 97 -62.47 18.41 17.33
CA ILE A 97 -63.00 17.24 18.04
C ILE A 97 -62.28 16.00 17.49
N LEU A 98 -61.55 15.30 18.36
CA LEU A 98 -60.86 14.04 18.04
C LEU A 98 -61.92 12.95 17.77
N THR A 99 -62.36 12.80 16.52
CA THR A 99 -63.23 11.71 16.11
C THR A 99 -62.41 10.47 15.74
N PRO A 100 -62.94 9.24 15.92
CA PRO A 100 -62.23 8.01 15.54
C PRO A 100 -61.74 7.99 14.09
N ALA A 101 -62.46 8.65 13.17
CA ALA A 101 -62.09 8.77 11.77
C ALA A 101 -60.79 9.56 11.52
N ILE A 102 -60.42 10.49 12.41
CA ILE A 102 -59.17 11.25 12.36
C ILE A 102 -58.09 10.55 13.20
N LEU A 103 -58.48 9.93 14.31
CA LEU A 103 -57.56 9.33 15.27
C LEU A 103 -56.88 8.05 14.75
N VAL A 104 -57.64 7.18 14.07
CA VAL A 104 -57.12 5.91 13.53
C VAL A 104 -55.99 6.12 12.50
N PRO A 105 -56.12 6.96 11.45
CA PRO A 105 -55.03 7.15 10.49
C PRO A 105 -53.80 7.81 11.12
N ILE A 106 -53.97 8.70 12.11
CA ILE A 106 -52.85 9.29 12.85
C ILE A 106 -52.11 8.22 13.65
N LEU A 107 -52.84 7.34 14.36
CA LEU A 107 -52.23 6.23 15.09
C LEU A 107 -51.53 5.23 14.16
N VAL A 108 -52.13 4.90 13.02
CA VAL A 108 -51.51 4.03 12.01
C VAL A 108 -50.24 4.68 11.48
N LEU A 109 -50.27 5.97 11.13
CA LEU A 109 -49.08 6.70 10.66
C LEU A 109 -47.99 6.73 11.73
N ALA A 110 -48.34 7.04 12.98
CA ALA A 110 -47.40 7.02 14.09
C ALA A 110 -46.78 5.63 14.32
N GLY A 111 -47.60 4.57 14.24
CA GLY A 111 -47.15 3.18 14.35
C GLY A 111 -46.20 2.78 13.22
N VAL A 112 -46.53 3.14 11.97
CA VAL A 112 -45.66 2.90 10.81
C VAL A 112 -44.36 3.67 10.94
N SER A 113 -44.39 4.95 11.33
CA SER A 113 -43.18 5.75 11.54
C SER A 113 -42.30 5.18 12.65
N ALA A 114 -42.88 4.75 13.77
CA ALA A 114 -42.14 4.09 14.85
C ALA A 114 -41.51 2.77 14.39
N PHE A 115 -42.24 1.96 13.62
CA PHE A 115 -41.75 0.71 13.06
C PHE A 115 -40.60 0.94 12.06
N VAL A 116 -40.76 1.90 11.14
CA VAL A 116 -39.71 2.28 10.18
C VAL A 116 -38.48 2.84 10.90
N GLY A 117 -38.67 3.69 11.91
CA GLY A 117 -37.58 4.22 12.73
C GLY A 117 -36.85 3.11 13.49
N TYR A 118 -37.58 2.14 14.04
CA TYR A 118 -37.00 0.96 14.68
C TYR A 118 -36.22 0.10 13.69
N LEU A 119 -36.77 -0.18 12.50
CA LEU A 119 -36.06 -0.92 11.44
C LEU A 119 -34.80 -0.18 10.99
N TYR A 120 -34.85 1.14 10.84
CA TYR A 120 -33.68 1.95 10.50
C TYR A 120 -32.61 1.87 11.60
N TYR A 121 -33.00 2.04 12.86
CA TYR A 121 -32.11 1.90 14.00
C TYR A 121 -31.46 0.52 14.00
N GLN A 122 -32.26 -0.55 13.92
CA GLN A 122 -31.80 -1.93 13.89
C GLN A 122 -30.80 -2.14 12.75
N PHE A 123 -31.18 -1.78 11.52
CA PHE A 123 -30.32 -1.90 10.34
C PHE A 123 -29.00 -1.12 10.49
N SER A 124 -29.06 0.10 11.03
CA SER A 124 -27.88 0.94 11.22
C SER A 124 -26.89 0.39 12.26
N THR A 125 -27.37 -0.25 13.34
CA THR A 125 -26.50 -0.91 14.33
C THR A 125 -25.83 -2.19 13.79
N PHE A 126 -26.45 -2.87 12.81
CA PHE A 126 -25.86 -4.06 12.18
C PHE A 126 -24.95 -3.73 11.00
N ALA A 127 -25.13 -2.61 10.31
CA ALA A 127 -24.42 -2.33 9.06
C ALA A 127 -23.05 -1.64 9.19
N VAL A 128 -22.60 -1.26 10.40
CA VAL A 128 -21.29 -0.59 10.56
C VAL A 128 -20.14 -1.60 10.40
N PRO A 129 -19.24 -1.44 9.40
CA PRO A 129 -18.08 -2.30 9.24
C PRO A 129 -17.01 -1.99 10.30
N PRO A 130 -16.14 -2.96 10.66
CA PRO A 130 -15.08 -2.73 11.63
C PRO A 130 -14.09 -1.67 11.13
N ARG A 131 -13.57 -0.86 12.04
CA ARG A 131 -12.55 0.14 11.69
C ARG A 131 -11.22 -0.57 11.43
N ILE A 132 -10.56 -0.21 10.34
CA ILE A 132 -9.21 -0.64 10.02
C ILE A 132 -8.44 0.53 9.45
N GLU A 133 -7.23 0.74 9.96
CA GLU A 133 -6.30 1.75 9.49
C GLU A 133 -4.91 1.13 9.37
N VAL A 134 -4.34 1.16 8.16
CA VAL A 134 -2.94 0.79 7.93
C VAL A 134 -2.11 2.07 8.06
N LEU A 135 -1.36 2.17 9.15
CA LEU A 135 -0.53 3.32 9.53
C LEU A 135 0.77 3.35 8.72
N ASP A 136 1.35 2.18 8.48
CA ASP A 136 2.53 1.98 7.64
C ASP A 136 2.39 0.63 6.92
N PRO A 137 2.69 0.51 5.62
CA PRO A 137 3.18 1.53 4.69
C PRO A 137 2.11 2.56 4.28
N THR A 138 2.57 3.75 3.91
CA THR A 138 1.78 4.70 3.11
C THR A 138 1.52 4.12 1.72
N ASP A 139 0.43 4.51 1.08
CA ASP A 139 0.14 4.04 -0.28
C ASP A 139 1.17 4.54 -1.31
N ASN A 140 1.50 3.70 -2.28
CA ASN A 140 2.52 3.92 -3.31
C ASN A 140 3.94 4.14 -2.79
N LEU A 141 4.29 3.57 -1.63
CA LEU A 141 5.64 3.63 -1.07
C LEU A 141 6.66 2.95 -2.01
N VAL A 142 7.83 3.57 -2.17
CA VAL A 142 8.99 2.98 -2.85
C VAL A 142 10.04 2.59 -1.81
N THR A 143 10.54 1.35 -1.87
CA THR A 143 11.54 0.84 -0.92
C THR A 143 12.58 -0.01 -1.64
N ASN A 144 13.79 -0.14 -1.07
CA ASN A 144 14.82 -1.07 -1.55
C ASN A 144 14.85 -2.39 -0.75
N ALA A 145 13.93 -2.58 0.20
CA ALA A 145 13.89 -3.75 1.06
C ALA A 145 13.18 -4.93 0.37
N SER A 146 13.69 -6.15 0.62
CA SER A 146 13.06 -7.42 0.20
C SER A 146 11.96 -7.90 1.15
N GLU A 147 11.67 -7.14 2.21
CA GLU A 147 10.65 -7.40 3.22
C GLU A 147 10.19 -6.07 3.81
N TYR A 148 8.95 -6.03 4.30
CA TYR A 148 8.35 -4.82 4.87
C TYR A 148 7.48 -5.16 6.08
N THR A 149 7.44 -4.26 7.06
CA THR A 149 6.59 -4.41 8.24
C THR A 149 5.34 -3.58 8.08
N ILE A 150 4.18 -4.24 8.01
CA ILE A 150 2.87 -3.61 7.97
C ILE A 150 2.44 -3.33 9.41
N VAL A 151 2.14 -2.07 9.71
CA VAL A 151 1.65 -1.62 11.01
C VAL A 151 0.28 -0.99 10.83
N GLY A 152 -0.67 -1.37 11.68
CA GLY A 152 -2.00 -0.79 11.65
C GLY A 152 -2.73 -0.87 12.97
N LYS A 153 -3.96 -0.34 12.96
CA LYS A 153 -4.91 -0.37 14.07
C LYS A 153 -6.27 -0.87 13.60
N THR A 154 -6.91 -1.66 14.46
CA THR A 154 -8.28 -2.14 14.27
C THR A 154 -8.96 -2.37 15.63
N VAL A 155 -10.15 -2.98 15.64
CA VAL A 155 -10.86 -3.32 16.88
C VAL A 155 -10.16 -4.49 17.60
N PRO A 156 -10.00 -4.49 18.93
CA PRO A 156 -9.20 -5.49 19.65
C PRO A 156 -9.67 -6.96 19.52
N ASP A 157 -10.94 -7.16 19.17
CA ASP A 157 -11.59 -8.47 19.00
C ASP A 157 -11.64 -8.95 17.54
N ALA A 158 -10.93 -8.27 16.64
CA ALA A 158 -10.85 -8.64 15.23
C ALA A 158 -9.91 -9.81 14.95
N ARG A 159 -10.21 -10.54 13.88
CA ARG A 159 -9.27 -11.37 13.14
C ARG A 159 -8.80 -10.63 11.89
N ILE A 160 -7.50 -10.61 11.67
CA ILE A 160 -6.85 -9.95 10.54
C ILE A 160 -6.35 -11.03 9.57
N THR A 161 -6.57 -10.79 8.28
CA THR A 161 -6.00 -11.57 7.18
C THR A 161 -5.22 -10.63 6.26
N VAL A 162 -3.95 -10.92 6.01
CA VAL A 162 -3.09 -10.15 5.10
C VAL A 162 -2.74 -10.99 3.88
N ARG A 163 -2.98 -10.47 2.68
CA ARG A 163 -2.58 -11.09 1.41
C ARG A 163 -1.57 -10.20 0.70
N VAL A 164 -0.50 -10.80 0.17
CA VAL A 164 0.56 -10.07 -0.53
C VAL A 164 0.72 -10.62 -1.95
N PHE A 165 0.61 -9.73 -2.94
CA PHE A 165 0.74 -10.05 -4.36
C PHE A 165 1.95 -9.34 -4.98
N PRO A 166 2.70 -9.94 -5.91
CA PRO A 166 2.55 -11.32 -6.41
C PRO A 166 3.13 -12.35 -5.43
N GLY A 167 2.33 -13.34 -5.02
CA GLY A 167 2.75 -14.41 -4.12
C GLY A 167 1.56 -15.25 -3.65
N PRO A 168 1.79 -16.50 -3.22
CA PRO A 168 0.75 -17.33 -2.60
C PRO A 168 0.55 -17.01 -1.10
N GLU A 169 1.26 -16.01 -0.58
CA GLU A 169 1.37 -15.76 0.86
C GLU A 169 0.12 -15.07 1.38
N THR A 170 -0.61 -15.82 2.22
CA THR A 170 -1.76 -15.34 2.98
C THR A 170 -1.47 -15.59 4.46
N TYR A 171 -1.50 -14.53 5.26
CA TYR A 171 -1.35 -14.57 6.70
C TYR A 171 -2.73 -14.40 7.33
N ALA A 172 -3.37 -15.51 7.71
CA ALA A 172 -4.70 -15.53 8.30
C ALA A 172 -4.65 -15.65 9.84
N ASP A 173 -5.79 -15.43 10.48
CA ASP A 173 -6.00 -15.60 11.93
C ASP A 173 -5.03 -14.78 12.82
N LEU A 174 -4.58 -13.63 12.32
CA LEU A 174 -3.81 -12.68 13.12
C LEU A 174 -4.75 -11.92 14.06
N HIS A 175 -4.30 -11.67 15.30
CA HIS A 175 -5.08 -10.94 16.30
C HIS A 175 -4.33 -9.66 16.68
N PRO A 176 -5.00 -8.51 16.78
CA PRO A 176 -4.38 -7.28 17.27
C PRO A 176 -4.10 -7.38 18.78
N ALA A 177 -3.23 -6.50 19.27
CA ALA A 177 -3.00 -6.30 20.69
C ALA A 177 -4.23 -5.67 21.38
N LEU A 178 -4.22 -5.63 22.72
CA LEU A 178 -5.32 -5.08 23.52
C LEU A 178 -5.64 -3.60 23.21
N ASP A 179 -4.67 -2.85 22.70
CA ASP A 179 -4.83 -1.46 22.26
C ASP A 179 -5.27 -1.32 20.79
N GLY A 180 -5.57 -2.44 20.13
CA GLY A 180 -6.01 -2.54 18.74
C GLY A 180 -4.87 -2.51 17.71
N THR A 181 -3.60 -2.45 18.13
CA THR A 181 -2.47 -2.40 17.19
C THR A 181 -2.12 -3.78 16.63
N PHE A 182 -1.65 -3.83 15.39
CA PHE A 182 -1.05 -5.03 14.81
C PHE A 182 0.21 -4.67 14.02
N SER A 183 1.14 -5.62 13.97
CA SER A 183 2.39 -5.52 13.22
C SER A 183 2.69 -6.87 12.58
N LEU A 184 2.92 -6.89 11.27
CA LEU A 184 3.25 -8.10 10.52
C LEU A 184 4.37 -7.83 9.53
N LYS A 185 5.41 -8.65 9.57
CA LYS A 185 6.50 -8.61 8.59
C LYS A 185 6.17 -9.53 7.41
N VAL A 186 6.20 -8.99 6.20
CA VAL A 186 5.92 -9.72 4.96
C VAL A 186 7.07 -9.56 3.97
N PRO A 187 7.43 -10.58 3.17
CA PRO A 187 8.42 -10.42 2.13
C PRO A 187 7.83 -9.64 0.95
N LEU A 188 8.69 -8.97 0.19
CA LEU A 188 8.35 -8.25 -1.04
C LEU A 188 9.04 -8.92 -2.23
N LYS A 189 8.35 -9.00 -3.36
CA LYS A 189 8.97 -9.34 -4.65
C LYS A 189 9.53 -8.06 -5.31
N PRO A 190 10.58 -8.18 -6.13
CA PRO A 190 11.03 -7.07 -6.96
C PRO A 190 9.90 -6.53 -7.83
N GLY A 191 9.76 -5.20 -7.90
CA GLY A 191 8.68 -4.53 -8.62
C GLY A 191 7.48 -4.16 -7.74
N SER A 192 6.29 -4.10 -8.35
CA SER A 192 5.06 -3.70 -7.66
C SER A 192 4.50 -4.84 -6.81
N ASN A 193 4.23 -4.55 -5.54
CA ASN A 193 3.58 -5.44 -4.59
C ASN A 193 2.25 -4.81 -4.14
N HIS A 194 1.20 -5.60 -4.11
CA HIS A 194 -0.12 -5.20 -3.61
C HIS A 194 -0.43 -5.94 -2.32
N ILE A 195 -0.64 -5.20 -1.24
CA ILE A 195 -0.93 -5.73 0.09
C ILE A 195 -2.40 -5.45 0.39
N GLU A 196 -3.17 -6.50 0.65
CA GLU A 196 -4.56 -6.42 1.09
C GLU A 196 -4.66 -6.83 2.56
N VAL A 197 -5.16 -5.94 3.40
CA VAL A 197 -5.43 -6.20 4.82
C VAL A 197 -6.93 -6.25 5.02
N GLN A 198 -7.45 -7.44 5.33
CA GLN A 198 -8.85 -7.71 5.61
C GLN A 198 -9.02 -7.93 7.11
N VAL A 199 -10.05 -7.32 7.69
CA VAL A 199 -10.43 -7.46 9.10
C VAL A 199 -11.82 -8.07 9.19
N LEU A 200 -11.98 -9.04 10.08
CA LEU A 200 -13.23 -9.67 10.47
C LEU A 200 -13.47 -9.41 11.96
N ASP A 201 -14.57 -8.76 12.34
CA ASP A 201 -14.91 -8.57 13.75
C ASP A 201 -15.58 -9.79 14.40
N ALA A 202 -15.76 -9.76 15.72
CA ALA A 202 -16.41 -10.84 16.47
C ALA A 202 -17.87 -11.11 16.05
N THR A 203 -18.52 -10.17 15.36
CA THR A 203 -19.88 -10.32 14.84
C THR A 203 -19.93 -10.84 13.40
N GLY A 204 -18.77 -11.11 12.81
CA GLY A 204 -18.64 -11.65 11.45
C GLY A 204 -18.61 -10.59 10.35
N LYS A 205 -18.51 -9.30 10.67
CA LYS A 205 -18.46 -8.24 9.66
C LYS A 205 -17.05 -8.03 9.15
N VAL A 206 -16.93 -7.69 7.88
CA VAL A 206 -15.66 -7.54 7.18
C VAL A 206 -15.43 -6.09 6.78
N ASN A 207 -14.18 -5.65 6.89
CA ASN A 207 -13.68 -4.46 6.20
C ASN A 207 -12.29 -4.75 5.61
N GLN A 208 -11.86 -3.99 4.61
CA GLN A 208 -10.56 -4.20 3.98
C GLN A 208 -9.92 -2.90 3.50
N VAL A 209 -8.59 -2.87 3.54
CA VAL A 209 -7.76 -1.76 3.06
C VAL A 209 -6.59 -2.34 2.28
N SER A 210 -6.24 -1.72 1.16
CA SER A 210 -5.07 -2.11 0.38
C SER A 210 -3.99 -1.03 0.34
N ARG A 211 -2.76 -1.47 0.10
CA ARG A 211 -1.57 -0.64 -0.11
C ARG A 211 -0.77 -1.17 -1.28
N THR A 212 -0.30 -0.27 -2.13
CA THR A 212 0.65 -0.61 -3.19
C THR A 212 2.05 -0.16 -2.79
N LEU A 213 3.03 -1.06 -2.92
CA LEU A 213 4.44 -0.78 -2.63
C LEU A 213 5.27 -1.19 -3.84
N ARG A 214 6.24 -0.38 -4.24
CA ARG A 214 7.22 -0.75 -5.26
C ARG A 214 8.56 -1.07 -4.58
N SER A 215 8.99 -2.32 -4.66
CA SER A 215 10.33 -2.70 -4.22
C SER A 215 11.32 -2.60 -5.37
N ASP A 216 12.29 -1.70 -5.22
CA ASP A 216 13.50 -1.59 -6.02
C ASP A 216 14.62 -2.47 -5.49
N SER A 217 14.31 -3.38 -4.55
CA SER A 217 15.25 -4.44 -4.23
C SER A 217 15.59 -5.14 -5.54
N VAL A 218 16.81 -4.92 -6.03
CA VAL A 218 17.38 -5.71 -7.10
C VAL A 218 17.20 -7.13 -6.61
N ALA A 219 16.45 -7.94 -7.35
CA ALA A 219 16.43 -9.37 -7.11
C ALA A 219 17.90 -9.74 -7.04
N LEU A 220 18.42 -10.07 -5.85
CA LEU A 220 19.75 -10.65 -5.76
C LEU A 220 19.70 -11.78 -6.77
N PRO A 221 20.45 -11.70 -7.88
CA PRO A 221 20.32 -12.69 -8.93
C PRO A 221 20.64 -13.99 -8.25
N ASP A 222 19.58 -14.79 -8.11
CA ASP A 222 19.53 -16.15 -7.63
C ASP A 222 20.89 -16.63 -7.09
N LEU A 223 21.23 -16.25 -5.85
CA LEU A 223 22.45 -16.74 -5.20
C LEU A 223 22.40 -18.28 -4.98
N GLN A 224 21.29 -18.91 -5.39
CA GLN A 224 21.07 -20.34 -5.44
C GLN A 224 21.18 -20.96 -6.85
N GLN A 225 21.30 -20.18 -7.92
CA GLN A 225 21.51 -20.78 -9.24
C GLN A 225 22.94 -21.33 -9.31
N ALA A 226 23.03 -22.66 -9.50
CA ALA A 226 24.31 -23.34 -9.63
C ALA A 226 25.10 -22.73 -10.81
N PRO A 227 26.42 -22.48 -10.64
CA PRO A 227 27.25 -21.95 -11.71
C PRO A 227 27.29 -22.94 -12.89
N GLN A 228 27.51 -22.45 -14.10
CA GLN A 228 27.78 -23.30 -15.25
C GLN A 228 29.20 -23.87 -15.15
N LEU A 229 29.30 -25.17 -15.40
CA LEU A 229 30.54 -25.93 -15.49
C LEU A 229 30.45 -26.83 -16.73
N ILE A 230 31.48 -26.79 -17.56
CA ILE A 230 31.63 -27.65 -18.73
C ILE A 230 33.03 -28.27 -18.67
N VAL A 231 33.11 -29.59 -18.54
CA VAL A 231 34.36 -30.34 -18.73
C VAL A 231 34.53 -30.70 -20.21
N GLU A 232 35.54 -30.11 -20.85
CA GLU A 232 35.89 -30.32 -22.27
C GLU A 232 36.79 -31.55 -22.44
N GLN A 233 37.75 -31.75 -21.52
CA GLN A 233 38.59 -32.95 -21.43
C GLN A 233 38.73 -33.41 -19.98
N PRO A 234 38.88 -34.71 -19.69
CA PRO A 234 38.83 -35.81 -20.64
C PRO A 234 37.40 -36.11 -21.14
N ALA A 235 37.31 -36.77 -22.30
CA ALA A 235 36.03 -37.27 -22.80
C ALA A 235 35.49 -38.36 -21.85
N ASN A 236 34.17 -38.40 -21.64
CA ASN A 236 33.58 -39.42 -20.79
C ASN A 236 33.72 -40.80 -21.48
N GLY A 237 34.26 -41.79 -20.77
CA GLY A 237 34.61 -43.10 -21.30
C GLY A 237 35.90 -43.14 -22.12
N GLY A 238 36.67 -42.05 -22.19
CA GLY A 238 37.91 -42.01 -22.97
C GLY A 238 39.00 -42.92 -22.42
N THR A 239 39.81 -43.50 -23.31
CA THR A 239 41.00 -44.28 -22.96
C THR A 239 42.25 -43.42 -23.12
N TYR A 240 43.06 -43.38 -22.07
CA TYR A 240 44.29 -42.60 -22.00
C TYR A 240 45.46 -43.53 -21.69
N THR A 241 46.59 -43.29 -22.37
CA THR A 241 47.81 -44.04 -22.11
C THR A 241 48.88 -43.15 -21.53
N ASN A 242 49.68 -43.69 -20.60
CA ASN A 242 50.87 -43.04 -20.02
C ASN A 242 50.57 -41.67 -19.38
N ALA A 243 49.91 -41.69 -18.22
CA ALA A 243 49.53 -40.49 -17.46
C ALA A 243 50.67 -39.45 -17.33
N PRO A 244 50.36 -38.15 -17.15
CA PRO A 244 49.12 -37.63 -16.61
C PRO A 244 48.01 -37.34 -17.63
N VAL A 245 46.77 -37.30 -17.16
CA VAL A 245 45.59 -36.90 -17.96
C VAL A 245 45.28 -35.43 -17.70
N THR A 246 45.14 -34.65 -18.76
CA THR A 246 44.71 -33.25 -18.70
C THR A 246 43.20 -33.19 -18.53
N VAL A 247 42.77 -32.45 -17.51
CA VAL A 247 41.38 -32.08 -17.23
C VAL A 247 41.22 -30.60 -17.54
N SER A 248 40.43 -30.27 -18.56
CA SER A 248 40.21 -28.90 -18.99
C SER A 248 38.74 -28.63 -19.23
N GLY A 249 38.36 -27.35 -19.13
CA GLY A 249 36.98 -26.96 -19.30
C GLY A 249 36.75 -25.47 -19.12
N ARG A 250 35.48 -25.13 -18.94
CA ARG A 250 35.02 -23.76 -18.72
C ARG A 250 34.11 -23.67 -17.50
N VAL A 251 34.18 -22.55 -16.82
CA VAL A 251 33.33 -22.19 -15.69
C VAL A 251 32.86 -20.75 -15.82
N ASP A 252 31.72 -20.45 -15.19
CA ASP A 252 31.25 -19.08 -15.03
C ASP A 252 32.21 -18.21 -14.23
N ARG A 253 32.23 -16.91 -14.52
CA ARG A 253 33.02 -15.91 -13.79
C ARG A 253 32.62 -15.75 -12.31
N SER A 254 31.44 -16.25 -11.94
CA SER A 254 30.94 -16.24 -10.55
C SER A 254 31.61 -17.30 -9.66
N VAL A 255 32.35 -18.25 -10.25
CA VAL A 255 33.04 -19.31 -9.52
C VAL A 255 34.24 -18.71 -8.77
N THR A 256 34.27 -18.97 -7.47
CA THR A 256 35.36 -18.52 -6.57
C THR A 256 36.24 -19.67 -6.08
N SER A 257 35.75 -20.91 -6.19
CA SER A 257 36.50 -22.11 -5.85
C SER A 257 36.24 -23.18 -6.91
N LEU A 258 37.31 -23.69 -7.52
CA LEU A 258 37.27 -24.79 -8.48
C LEU A 258 38.24 -25.88 -8.02
N VAL A 259 37.75 -27.12 -7.96
CA VAL A 259 38.51 -28.28 -7.48
C VAL A 259 38.40 -29.42 -8.50
N VAL A 260 39.53 -29.98 -8.90
CA VAL A 260 39.64 -31.15 -9.80
C VAL A 260 40.31 -32.30 -9.03
N ASN A 261 39.58 -33.37 -8.74
CA ASN A 261 40.08 -34.51 -7.95
C ASN A 261 40.80 -34.11 -6.64
N GLY A 262 40.31 -33.07 -5.97
CA GLY A 262 40.89 -32.54 -4.73
C GLY A 262 41.98 -31.47 -4.94
N LEU A 263 42.51 -31.30 -6.15
CA LEU A 263 43.41 -30.19 -6.49
C LEU A 263 42.63 -28.90 -6.70
N THR A 264 43.02 -27.83 -6.01
CA THR A 264 42.47 -26.48 -6.26
C THR A 264 43.07 -25.92 -7.56
N VAL A 265 42.20 -25.44 -8.45
CA VAL A 265 42.57 -24.91 -9.76
C VAL A 265 42.01 -23.51 -9.88
N ALA A 266 42.84 -22.54 -10.27
CA ALA A 266 42.38 -21.19 -10.55
C ALA A 266 41.93 -21.10 -12.02
N PRO A 267 40.65 -20.78 -12.32
CA PRO A 267 40.24 -20.46 -13.68
C PRO A 267 40.93 -19.18 -14.17
N GLY A 268 41.21 -19.12 -15.48
CA GLY A 268 41.65 -17.90 -16.15
C GLY A 268 40.54 -16.83 -16.20
N ALA A 269 40.89 -15.60 -16.55
CA ALA A 269 39.95 -14.47 -16.66
C ALA A 269 38.85 -14.70 -17.73
N ASP A 270 39.10 -15.59 -18.69
CA ASP A 270 38.16 -16.03 -19.72
C ASP A 270 37.27 -17.21 -19.27
N GLY A 271 37.40 -17.65 -18.01
CA GLY A 271 36.65 -18.77 -17.44
C GLY A 271 37.21 -20.14 -17.79
N ARG A 272 38.34 -20.24 -18.51
CA ARG A 272 38.96 -21.53 -18.84
C ARG A 272 39.79 -22.05 -17.68
N PHE A 273 39.77 -23.37 -17.47
CA PHE A 273 40.66 -24.01 -16.52
C PHE A 273 41.36 -25.21 -17.16
N SER A 274 42.53 -25.55 -16.62
CA SER A 274 43.29 -26.74 -17.00
C SER A 274 44.07 -27.25 -15.80
N ALA A 275 44.02 -28.55 -15.57
CA ALA A 275 44.76 -29.23 -14.53
C ALA A 275 45.23 -30.59 -15.01
N THR A 276 46.34 -31.06 -14.47
CA THR A 276 46.97 -32.31 -14.86
C THR A 276 46.88 -33.28 -13.69
N VAL A 277 46.17 -34.40 -13.88
CA VAL A 277 45.89 -35.38 -12.83
C VAL A 277 46.58 -36.71 -13.15
N ASN A 278 47.32 -37.23 -12.18
CA ASN A 278 47.89 -38.56 -12.27
C ASN A 278 46.87 -39.60 -11.84
N PHE A 279 46.73 -40.65 -12.63
CA PHE A 279 45.79 -41.74 -12.40
C PHE A 279 46.53 -43.06 -12.34
N THR A 280 46.09 -43.97 -11.47
CA THR A 280 46.52 -45.37 -11.52
C THR A 280 45.87 -46.09 -12.69
N ALA A 281 46.44 -47.23 -13.08
CA ALA A 281 45.86 -48.06 -14.14
C ALA A 281 44.42 -48.50 -13.80
N GLY A 282 43.59 -48.67 -14.83
CA GLY A 282 42.20 -49.11 -14.72
C GLY A 282 41.18 -48.00 -14.97
N SER A 283 39.93 -48.27 -14.57
CA SER A 283 38.82 -47.31 -14.68
C SER A 283 38.90 -46.31 -13.53
N GLN A 284 38.95 -45.02 -13.87
CA GLN A 284 39.18 -43.92 -12.95
C GLN A 284 38.10 -42.87 -13.11
N THR A 285 37.81 -42.12 -12.04
CA THR A 285 36.84 -41.04 -12.06
C THR A 285 37.54 -39.69 -11.92
N VAL A 286 37.21 -38.77 -12.82
CA VAL A 286 37.51 -37.35 -12.72
C VAL A 286 36.29 -36.66 -12.13
N ARG A 287 36.45 -35.97 -11.01
CA ARG A 287 35.43 -35.16 -10.34
C ARG A 287 35.87 -33.70 -10.37
N VAL A 288 35.08 -32.86 -11.02
CA VAL A 288 35.28 -31.41 -11.08
C VAL A 288 34.15 -30.73 -10.32
N VAL A 289 34.49 -29.85 -9.40
CA VAL A 289 33.53 -29.15 -8.53
C VAL A 289 33.80 -27.66 -8.60
N ALA A 290 32.78 -26.87 -8.92
CA ALA A 290 32.85 -25.41 -8.91
C ALA A 290 31.86 -24.83 -7.90
N LYS A 291 32.31 -23.85 -7.12
CA LYS A 291 31.53 -23.17 -6.08
C LYS A 291 31.58 -21.65 -6.22
N THR A 292 30.46 -20.99 -5.99
CA THR A 292 30.37 -19.51 -5.93
C THR A 292 30.64 -19.01 -4.50
N ALA A 293 30.87 -17.71 -4.36
CA ALA A 293 31.04 -17.07 -3.04
C ALA A 293 29.81 -17.25 -2.13
N ALA A 294 28.64 -17.41 -2.73
CA ALA A 294 27.37 -17.60 -2.03
C ALA A 294 27.12 -19.05 -1.60
N GLY A 295 28.01 -19.98 -1.96
CA GLY A 295 27.92 -21.40 -1.59
C GLY A 295 27.19 -22.29 -2.60
N ALA A 296 26.65 -21.74 -3.69
CA ALA A 296 26.08 -22.56 -4.77
C ALA A 296 27.17 -23.42 -5.43
N GLU A 297 26.89 -24.71 -5.62
CA GLU A 297 27.84 -25.72 -6.09
C GLU A 297 27.30 -26.46 -7.30
N VAL A 298 28.18 -26.72 -8.26
CA VAL A 298 27.94 -27.65 -9.38
C VAL A 298 29.09 -28.67 -9.41
N GLN A 299 28.76 -29.90 -9.79
CA GLN A 299 29.72 -30.97 -9.94
C GLN A 299 29.53 -31.67 -11.28
N GLU A 300 30.64 -31.97 -11.95
CA GLU A 300 30.67 -32.82 -13.13
C GLU A 300 31.65 -33.97 -12.93
N THR A 301 31.27 -35.17 -13.38
CA THR A 301 32.11 -36.37 -13.30
C THR A 301 32.33 -37.00 -14.66
N ARG A 302 33.57 -37.42 -14.93
CA ARG A 302 33.94 -38.15 -16.14
C ARG A 302 34.62 -39.46 -15.75
N THR A 303 34.25 -40.56 -16.38
CA THR A 303 34.95 -41.84 -16.24
C THR A 303 36.00 -41.94 -17.33
N VAL A 304 37.22 -42.37 -17.00
CA VAL A 304 38.31 -42.57 -17.95
C VAL A 304 38.97 -43.91 -17.71
N ALA A 305 39.40 -44.59 -18.77
CA ALA A 305 40.23 -45.78 -18.66
C ALA A 305 41.69 -45.39 -18.83
N VAL A 306 42.54 -45.70 -17.86
CA VAL A 306 43.97 -45.41 -17.91
C VAL A 306 44.75 -46.72 -18.05
N ALA A 307 45.56 -46.82 -19.09
CA ALA A 307 46.45 -47.96 -19.31
C ALA A 307 47.89 -47.47 -19.42
N TYR A 308 48.82 -48.13 -18.73
CA TYR A 308 50.24 -47.85 -18.87
C TYR A 308 50.82 -48.87 -19.84
N THR A 309 51.26 -48.41 -21.01
CA THR A 309 51.93 -49.26 -22.00
C THR A 309 53.45 -49.25 -21.85
N ALA A 310 53.97 -48.37 -20.98
CA ALA A 310 55.35 -48.27 -20.56
C ALA A 310 55.43 -48.17 -19.04
N ALA A 311 56.59 -48.52 -18.45
CA ALA A 311 56.89 -48.21 -17.06
C ALA A 311 57.06 -46.69 -16.91
N PHE A 312 56.09 -46.04 -16.28
CA PHE A 312 56.15 -44.61 -16.00
C PHE A 312 56.54 -44.37 -14.55
N VAL A 313 57.71 -43.78 -14.32
CA VAL A 313 58.29 -43.57 -12.98
C VAL A 313 58.50 -42.07 -12.76
N VAL A 314 57.97 -41.56 -11.66
CA VAL A 314 58.22 -40.19 -11.20
C VAL A 314 59.04 -40.26 -9.91
N VAL A 315 60.19 -39.61 -9.92
CA VAL A 315 61.10 -39.47 -8.77
C VAL A 315 60.98 -38.05 -8.23
N ARG A 316 60.63 -37.90 -6.95
CA ARG A 316 60.59 -36.61 -6.24
C ARG A 316 61.68 -36.59 -5.18
N VAL A 317 62.49 -35.55 -5.15
CA VAL A 317 63.51 -35.36 -4.12
C VAL A 317 62.98 -34.43 -3.04
N GLN A 318 62.91 -34.89 -1.79
CA GLN A 318 62.31 -34.17 -0.67
C GLN A 318 63.06 -34.41 0.64
N GLY A 319 63.20 -33.39 1.48
CA GLY A 319 63.84 -33.49 2.80
C GLY A 319 65.37 -33.55 2.77
N GLY A 320 65.98 -33.25 1.63
CA GLY A 320 67.43 -33.22 1.41
C GLY A 320 67.79 -33.37 -0.05
N ASP A 321 69.09 -33.37 -0.35
CA ASP A 321 69.60 -33.59 -1.71
C ASP A 321 69.88 -35.08 -1.96
N ALA A 322 69.75 -35.51 -3.21
CA ALA A 322 70.02 -36.89 -3.61
C ALA A 322 70.74 -36.93 -4.97
N TRP A 323 71.86 -37.66 -5.05
CA TRP A 323 72.42 -38.04 -6.33
C TRP A 323 71.51 -39.08 -6.99
N LEU A 324 71.12 -38.87 -8.24
CA LEU A 324 70.26 -39.78 -9.00
C LEU A 324 70.93 -40.18 -10.31
N LEU A 325 70.92 -41.48 -10.60
CA LEU A 325 71.25 -42.07 -11.90
C LEU A 325 70.06 -42.92 -12.32
N ALA A 326 69.58 -42.75 -13.54
CA ALA A 326 68.56 -43.64 -14.09
C ALA A 326 68.95 -44.15 -15.47
N THR A 327 68.50 -45.36 -15.78
CA THR A 327 68.60 -45.94 -17.13
C THR A 327 67.20 -46.27 -17.65
N ILE A 328 66.98 -46.01 -18.93
CA ILE A 328 65.76 -46.34 -19.67
C ILE A 328 66.18 -47.29 -20.79
N ASP A 329 65.61 -48.49 -20.80
CA ASP A 329 65.85 -49.52 -21.81
C ASP A 329 67.35 -49.83 -22.00
N GLY A 330 68.11 -49.78 -20.91
CA GLY A 330 69.56 -50.07 -20.89
C GLY A 330 70.47 -48.87 -21.18
N ALA A 331 69.93 -47.73 -21.61
CA ALA A 331 70.68 -46.50 -21.85
C ALA A 331 70.51 -45.51 -20.69
N GLN A 332 71.55 -44.73 -20.36
CA GLN A 332 71.44 -43.70 -19.31
C GLN A 332 70.42 -42.62 -19.72
N ALA A 333 69.49 -42.31 -18.81
CA ALA A 333 68.49 -41.28 -19.02
C ALA A 333 69.13 -39.88 -19.01
N ALA A 334 68.66 -39.00 -19.90
CA ALA A 334 69.13 -37.62 -19.97
C ALA A 334 68.92 -36.88 -18.65
N ASN A 335 69.79 -35.92 -18.34
CA ASN A 335 69.75 -35.10 -17.12
C ASN A 335 69.83 -35.88 -15.79
N THR A 336 70.32 -37.12 -15.81
CA THR A 336 70.64 -37.93 -14.63
C THR A 336 72.15 -38.04 -14.42
N ASN A 337 72.60 -38.89 -13.49
CA ASN A 337 73.98 -39.00 -13.02
C ASN A 337 74.50 -37.69 -12.39
N ARG A 338 73.66 -37.06 -11.57
CA ARG A 338 73.97 -35.79 -10.89
C ARG A 338 73.19 -35.66 -9.60
N ILE A 339 73.53 -34.65 -8.80
CA ILE A 339 72.76 -34.28 -7.62
C ILE A 339 71.48 -33.56 -8.05
N PHE A 340 70.37 -34.04 -7.51
CA PHE A 340 69.06 -33.39 -7.53
C PHE A 340 68.85 -32.75 -6.17
N VAL A 341 68.52 -31.47 -6.19
CA VAL A 341 68.29 -30.71 -4.96
C VAL A 341 66.86 -30.88 -4.47
N ASN A 342 66.64 -30.66 -3.18
CA ASN A 342 65.32 -30.71 -2.57
C ASN A 342 64.25 -29.93 -3.38
N GLY A 343 63.13 -30.60 -3.68
CA GLY A 343 62.03 -30.10 -4.50
C GLY A 343 62.11 -30.47 -5.99
N GLN A 344 63.24 -30.96 -6.49
CA GLN A 344 63.34 -31.38 -7.90
C GLN A 344 62.58 -32.69 -8.16
N THR A 345 62.04 -32.81 -9.38
CA THR A 345 61.32 -33.98 -9.86
C THR A 345 61.93 -34.48 -11.18
N LEU A 346 61.96 -35.80 -11.37
CA LEU A 346 62.40 -36.47 -12.59
C LEU A 346 61.32 -37.46 -13.04
N SER A 347 60.87 -37.35 -14.29
CA SER A 347 59.92 -38.29 -14.89
C SER A 347 60.61 -39.14 -15.94
N LEU A 348 60.39 -40.45 -15.89
CA LEU A 348 61.02 -41.46 -16.74
C LEU A 348 59.94 -42.36 -17.33
N SER A 349 60.11 -42.76 -18.59
CA SER A 349 59.18 -43.66 -19.30
C SER A 349 59.95 -44.58 -20.24
N GLY A 350 59.69 -45.89 -20.18
CA GLY A 350 60.29 -46.89 -21.07
C GLY A 350 59.78 -48.30 -20.80
N ARG A 351 60.31 -49.31 -21.49
CA ARG A 351 59.94 -50.72 -21.21
C ARG A 351 60.57 -51.22 -19.92
N ASN A 352 61.77 -50.77 -19.62
CA ASN A 352 62.51 -51.04 -18.40
C ASN A 352 63.18 -49.76 -17.90
N VAL A 353 62.80 -49.31 -16.70
CA VAL A 353 63.34 -48.12 -16.04
C VAL A 353 64.04 -48.54 -14.76
N VAL A 354 65.32 -48.21 -14.63
CA VAL A 354 66.09 -48.42 -13.40
C VAL A 354 66.41 -47.08 -12.78
N VAL A 355 66.12 -46.91 -11.49
CA VAL A 355 66.45 -45.70 -10.73
C VAL A 355 67.40 -46.08 -9.59
N LYS A 356 68.57 -45.43 -9.56
CA LYS A 356 69.55 -45.52 -8.50
C LYS A 356 69.70 -44.17 -7.81
N THR A 357 69.68 -44.18 -6.48
CA THR A 357 69.84 -42.98 -5.66
C THR A 357 70.99 -43.15 -4.67
N GLY A 358 71.71 -42.07 -4.41
CA GLY A 358 72.72 -41.98 -3.34
C GLY A 358 72.13 -41.60 -1.98
N ASN A 359 70.86 -41.20 -1.92
CA ASN A 359 70.17 -40.87 -0.68
C ASN A 359 68.69 -41.28 -0.78
N ALA A 360 68.41 -42.56 -0.52
CA ALA A 360 67.05 -43.12 -0.55
C ALA A 360 66.13 -42.43 0.47
N GLY A 361 66.70 -41.88 1.53
CA GLY A 361 66.05 -41.05 2.53
C GLY A 361 65.34 -39.82 1.99
N ALA A 362 65.90 -39.23 0.94
CA ALA A 362 65.38 -38.02 0.31
C ALA A 362 64.68 -38.32 -1.03
N THR A 363 64.55 -39.60 -1.42
CA THR A 363 64.04 -40.00 -2.74
C THR A 363 62.69 -40.69 -2.62
N PHE A 364 61.66 -40.11 -3.24
CA PHE A 364 60.30 -40.64 -3.26
C PHE A 364 59.92 -41.07 -4.68
N LEU A 365 59.25 -42.20 -4.81
CA LEU A 365 58.92 -42.80 -6.11
C LEU A 365 57.41 -42.94 -6.28
N SER A 366 56.94 -42.67 -7.49
CA SER A 366 55.63 -43.07 -7.98
C SER A 366 55.81 -43.90 -9.24
N TYR A 367 55.09 -45.00 -9.36
CA TYR A 367 55.13 -45.90 -10.51
C TYR A 367 53.72 -46.13 -11.05
N ASN A 368 53.52 -45.89 -12.35
CA ASN A 368 52.24 -45.99 -13.03
C ASN A 368 51.08 -45.30 -12.26
N GLY A 369 51.38 -44.11 -11.73
CA GLY A 369 50.46 -43.27 -10.96
C GLY A 369 50.26 -43.70 -9.50
N GLN A 370 50.80 -44.84 -9.08
CA GLN A 370 50.77 -45.29 -7.69
C GLN A 370 51.96 -44.72 -6.93
N ASP A 371 51.70 -44.01 -5.83
CA ASP A 371 52.75 -43.55 -4.92
C ASP A 371 53.34 -44.74 -4.14
N LEU A 372 54.63 -44.98 -4.29
CA LEU A 372 55.38 -46.01 -3.57
C LEU A 372 56.04 -45.45 -2.31
N GLY A 373 55.98 -44.13 -2.12
CA GLY A 373 56.58 -43.45 -0.99
C GLY A 373 58.11 -43.39 -1.08
N LYS A 374 58.72 -43.36 0.10
CA LYS A 374 60.16 -43.20 0.30
C LYS A 374 60.91 -44.45 -0.14
N MET A 375 62.03 -44.29 -0.86
CA MET A 375 62.79 -45.43 -1.39
C MET A 375 63.54 -46.21 -0.31
N GLY A 376 63.93 -45.56 0.80
CA GLY A 376 64.66 -46.17 1.92
C GLY A 376 65.11 -45.17 2.98
N ASP A 377 66.21 -45.46 3.67
CA ASP A 377 66.75 -44.65 4.76
C ASP A 377 67.73 -43.57 4.31
N THR A 378 67.93 -42.56 5.17
CA THR A 378 68.80 -41.41 4.88
C THR A 378 70.26 -41.83 4.69
N GLY A 379 70.85 -41.40 3.57
CA GLY A 379 72.22 -41.76 3.16
C GLY A 379 72.35 -43.16 2.55
N GLN A 380 71.27 -43.95 2.50
CA GLN A 380 71.31 -45.28 1.89
C GLN A 380 71.35 -45.18 0.37
N VAL A 381 72.26 -45.92 -0.25
CA VAL A 381 72.31 -46.09 -1.72
C VAL A 381 71.39 -47.24 -2.10
N LEU A 382 70.38 -46.98 -2.93
CA LEU A 382 69.44 -48.01 -3.38
C LEU A 382 69.19 -47.93 -4.87
N GLU A 383 68.81 -49.08 -5.44
CA GLU A 383 68.42 -49.24 -6.83
C GLU A 383 67.06 -49.94 -6.91
N ARG A 384 66.18 -49.49 -7.79
CA ARG A 384 64.87 -50.09 -8.06
C ARG A 384 64.66 -50.20 -9.56
N VAL A 385 64.01 -51.29 -9.98
CA VAL A 385 63.72 -51.62 -11.37
C VAL A 385 62.20 -51.62 -11.58
N PHE A 386 61.76 -50.99 -12.66
CA PHE A 386 60.35 -50.86 -13.03
C PHE A 386 60.17 -51.31 -14.48
N VAL A 387 59.26 -52.25 -14.71
CA VAL A 387 59.00 -52.83 -16.04
C VAL A 387 57.61 -52.44 -16.53
N ALA A 388 57.41 -52.32 -17.84
CA ALA A 388 56.08 -52.10 -18.40
C ALA A 388 55.16 -53.29 -18.04
N GLN A 389 53.87 -53.00 -17.83
CA GLN A 389 52.85 -54.00 -17.47
C GLN A 389 52.06 -54.48 -18.68
#